data_AF-A0A3G8GX03-F1
#
_entry.id   AF-A0A3G8GX03-F1
#
_cell.length_a   1.000
_cell.length_b   1.000
_cell.length_c   1.000
_cell.angle_alpha   90.00
_cell.angle_beta   90.00
_cell.angle_gamma   90.00
#
_symmetry.space_group_name_H-M   'P 1'
#
loop_
_entity.id
_entity.type
_entity.pdbx_description
1 polymer ?
#
loop_
_entity_poly.entity_id
_entity_poly.type
_entity_poly.pdbx_seq_one_letter_code
_entity_poly.pdbx_strand_id
1 'polypeptide(L)'
;MPSSMKSEQQERRMHLAKSPRTLFVARLVAAAALVAGASSAASAEELVGWSHPAVHVAYGRDTSHDVNKYEIGVNFNTPLQYGNPQGWLLRLQAEFNVAGWDARGGTNPQNLFEFGISPILRVEKRGGYFVPFAEASVGLRVLTHAGTSDEHRMGSAFQFSDMLGVGVGFGKNANTEVGFRFQHISNAGIKEPNPGSNFYTGYVRYRF
;
A
#
# COMPACT_ATOMS: atom_id res chain seq x y z
N MET A 1 -22.25 -54.75 39.05
CA MET A 1 -21.24 -53.66 39.13
C MET A 1 -19.87 -54.31 39.05
N PRO A 2 -18.90 -53.81 38.25
CA PRO A 2 -18.58 -52.40 38.05
C PRO A 2 -18.52 -51.95 36.57
N SER A 3 -19.30 -50.92 36.24
CA SER A 3 -19.27 -50.14 35.00
C SER A 3 -18.80 -48.73 35.34
N SER A 4 -17.52 -48.59 35.72
CA SER A 4 -16.99 -47.31 36.24
C SER A 4 -15.55 -46.99 35.79
N MET A 5 -15.02 -47.70 34.79
CA MET A 5 -13.65 -47.46 34.28
C MET A 5 -13.60 -46.93 32.84
N LYS A 6 -14.76 -46.76 32.17
CA LYS A 6 -14.82 -46.13 30.83
C LYS A 6 -15.17 -44.64 30.86
N SER A 7 -15.66 -44.12 31.99
CA SER A 7 -16.06 -42.70 32.12
C SER A 7 -14.88 -41.75 32.27
N GLU A 8 -13.81 -42.13 32.97
CA GLU A 8 -12.68 -41.21 33.21
C GLU A 8 -11.79 -40.96 31.98
N GLN A 9 -11.71 -41.90 31.05
CA GLN A 9 -11.01 -41.72 29.76
C GLN A 9 -11.84 -40.90 28.76
N GLN A 10 -13.16 -40.84 28.94
CA GLN A 10 -14.08 -40.04 28.12
C GLN A 10 -14.18 -38.59 28.61
N GLU A 11 -14.04 -38.33 29.91
CA GLU A 11 -14.02 -36.96 30.46
C GLU A 11 -12.68 -36.23 30.27
N ARG A 12 -11.55 -36.94 30.22
CA ARG A 12 -10.23 -36.32 29.93
C ARG A 12 -10.04 -35.86 28.48
N ARG A 13 -11.00 -36.12 27.59
CA ARG A 13 -10.98 -35.62 26.20
C ARG A 13 -11.73 -34.29 26.01
N MET A 14 -12.25 -33.67 27.06
CA MET A 14 -13.10 -32.47 26.97
C MET A 14 -12.48 -31.16 27.47
N HIS A 15 -11.15 -31.09 27.62
CA HIS A 15 -10.46 -29.82 27.91
C HIS A 15 -9.17 -29.68 27.10
N LEU A 16 -9.31 -29.41 25.79
CA LEU A 16 -8.26 -28.77 25.02
C LEU A 16 -8.87 -27.72 24.09
N ALA A 17 -8.63 -26.46 24.48
CA ALA A 17 -8.60 -25.24 23.69
C ALA A 17 -9.62 -25.08 22.54
N LYS A 18 -10.62 -24.23 22.79
CA LYS A 18 -11.21 -23.37 21.75
C LYS A 18 -10.08 -22.61 21.05
N SER A 19 -9.66 -23.06 19.87
CA SER A 19 -8.94 -22.20 18.92
C SER A 19 -9.95 -21.78 17.85
N PRO A 20 -10.39 -20.51 17.81
CA PRO A 20 -10.91 -19.98 16.58
C PRO A 20 -9.69 -19.77 15.67
N ARG A 21 -9.37 -20.75 14.83
CA ARG A 21 -8.44 -20.55 13.71
C ARG A 21 -9.14 -19.63 12.71
N THR A 22 -9.04 -18.35 13.03
CA THR A 22 -8.64 -17.27 12.14
C THR A 22 -9.09 -17.44 10.70
N LEU A 23 -10.25 -16.83 10.41
CA LEU A 23 -10.53 -16.04 9.21
C LEU A 23 -9.71 -16.44 7.98
N PHE A 24 -10.27 -17.34 7.17
CA PHE A 24 -9.97 -17.44 5.76
C PHE A 24 -10.24 -16.07 5.11
N VAL A 25 -9.21 -15.22 5.00
CA VAL A 25 -9.29 -13.98 4.22
C VAL A 25 -9.21 -14.40 2.75
N ALA A 26 -10.38 -14.44 2.12
CA ALA A 26 -10.53 -14.55 0.69
C ALA A 26 -9.77 -13.40 0.01
N ARG A 27 -8.67 -13.70 -0.67
CA ARG A 27 -8.00 -12.77 -1.59
C ARG A 27 -8.86 -12.65 -2.85
N LEU A 28 -9.83 -11.74 -2.83
CA LEU A 28 -10.42 -11.20 -4.06
C LEU A 28 -9.58 -9.97 -4.46
N VAL A 29 -8.48 -10.21 -5.15
CA VAL A 29 -7.85 -9.15 -5.95
C VAL A 29 -8.62 -9.14 -7.27
N ALA A 30 -9.56 -8.20 -7.38
CA ALA A 30 -10.17 -7.89 -8.66
C ALA A 30 -9.10 -7.26 -9.57
N ALA A 31 -8.51 -8.08 -10.43
CA ALA A 31 -7.77 -7.61 -11.60
C ALA A 31 -8.77 -7.00 -12.58
N ALA A 32 -9.11 -5.71 -12.41
CA ALA A 32 -9.84 -4.96 -13.41
C ALA A 32 -8.85 -4.43 -14.45
N ALA A 33 -8.47 -5.31 -15.39
CA ALA A 33 -7.98 -4.86 -16.69
C ALA A 33 -9.17 -4.23 -17.44
N LEU A 34 -9.29 -2.90 -17.38
CA LEU A 34 -10.24 -2.17 -18.20
C LEU A 34 -9.51 -1.46 -19.34
N VAL A 35 -9.45 -2.15 -20.48
CA VAL A 35 -9.38 -1.50 -21.79
C VAL A 35 -10.81 -1.10 -22.15
N ALA A 36 -11.06 0.21 -22.24
CA ALA A 36 -12.17 0.78 -23.00
C ALA A 36 -11.88 2.25 -23.27
N GLY A 37 -11.87 2.63 -24.55
CA GLY A 37 -11.73 4.01 -24.98
C GLY A 37 -12.99 4.84 -24.69
N ALA A 38 -12.81 6.15 -24.59
CA ALA A 38 -13.84 7.13 -24.86
C ALA A 38 -13.18 8.44 -25.32
N SER A 39 -13.28 8.69 -26.62
CA SER A 39 -13.14 10.03 -27.18
C SER A 39 -14.41 10.81 -26.86
N SER A 40 -14.28 11.98 -26.23
CA SER A 40 -15.11 13.14 -26.56
C SER A 40 -14.39 14.40 -26.07
N ALA A 41 -14.28 15.37 -26.99
CA ALA A 41 -13.60 16.63 -26.78
C ALA A 41 -14.36 17.50 -25.77
N ALA A 42 -13.66 17.93 -24.72
CA ALA A 42 -13.97 19.13 -23.97
C ALA A 42 -12.65 19.71 -23.45
N SER A 43 -12.38 20.97 -23.77
CA SER A 43 -11.13 21.69 -23.56
C SER A 43 -10.59 21.52 -22.13
N ALA A 44 -9.44 20.84 -22.01
CA ALA A 44 -8.77 20.55 -20.74
C ALA A 44 -7.25 20.46 -20.96
N GLU A 45 -6.66 21.49 -21.56
CA GLU A 45 -5.22 21.54 -21.85
C GLU A 45 -4.34 21.50 -20.59
N GLU A 46 -4.91 21.71 -19.40
CA GLU A 46 -4.22 21.75 -18.11
C GLU A 46 -4.33 20.45 -17.28
N LEU A 47 -5.01 19.41 -17.80
CA LEU A 47 -5.34 18.20 -17.02
C LEU A 47 -4.81 16.90 -17.60
N VAL A 48 -4.16 16.92 -18.77
CA VAL A 48 -3.85 15.70 -19.50
C VAL A 48 -2.36 15.38 -19.43
N GLY A 49 -2.07 14.19 -18.88
CA GLY A 49 -0.95 13.38 -19.32
C GLY A 49 0.32 13.40 -18.46
N TRP A 50 1.29 12.64 -18.96
CA TRP A 50 2.63 12.44 -18.40
C TRP A 50 3.42 13.75 -18.17
N SER A 51 2.90 14.87 -18.65
CA SER A 51 3.48 16.23 -18.57
C SER A 51 3.33 16.92 -17.21
N HIS A 52 2.58 16.36 -16.26
CA HIS A 52 2.39 16.94 -14.92
C HIS A 52 3.05 16.08 -13.83
N PRO A 53 4.39 16.04 -13.76
CA PRO A 53 5.06 15.30 -12.72
C PRO A 53 4.77 15.92 -11.36
N ALA A 54 4.75 15.08 -10.35
CA ALA A 54 4.80 15.50 -8.97
C ALA A 54 5.91 14.75 -8.25
N VAL A 55 6.59 15.42 -7.33
CA VAL A 55 7.59 14.83 -6.45
C VAL A 55 7.01 14.74 -5.05
N HIS A 56 7.35 13.70 -4.30
CA HIS A 56 7.00 13.62 -2.90
C HIS A 56 8.18 13.16 -2.05
N VAL A 57 8.11 13.53 -0.78
CA VAL A 57 8.93 12.97 0.30
C VAL A 57 7.98 12.37 1.33
N ALA A 58 8.35 11.21 1.88
CA ALA A 58 7.52 10.52 2.84
C ALA A 58 8.34 9.86 3.95
N TYR A 59 7.71 9.78 5.13
CA TYR A 59 8.20 9.03 6.27
C TYR A 59 7.14 8.02 6.69
N GLY A 60 7.55 6.76 6.81
CA GLY A 60 6.70 5.67 7.25
C GLY A 60 7.31 4.86 8.36
N ARG A 61 6.47 4.12 9.08
CA ARG A 61 6.92 3.24 10.16
C ARG A 61 6.16 1.93 10.17
N ASP A 62 6.93 0.84 10.21
CA ASP A 62 6.44 -0.48 10.60
C ASP A 62 6.72 -0.67 12.09
N THR A 63 5.64 -0.67 12.88
CA THR A 63 5.72 -0.76 14.33
C THR A 63 5.89 -2.19 14.82
N SER A 64 5.48 -3.19 14.03
CA SER A 64 5.58 -4.61 14.41
C SER A 64 7.01 -5.13 14.30
N HIS A 65 7.78 -4.57 13.35
CA HIS A 65 9.17 -4.99 13.09
C HIS A 65 10.21 -3.90 13.43
N ASP A 66 9.76 -2.77 13.98
CA ASP A 66 10.58 -1.59 14.28
C ASP A 66 11.47 -1.14 13.11
N VAL A 67 10.83 -0.86 11.98
CA VAL A 67 11.48 -0.35 10.76
C VAL A 67 10.94 1.03 10.45
N ASN A 68 11.84 1.99 10.26
CA ASN A 68 11.51 3.29 9.67
C ASN A 68 11.69 3.23 8.15
N LYS A 69 10.84 3.93 7.41
CA LYS A 69 10.92 4.06 5.96
C LYS A 69 11.03 5.54 5.59
N TYR A 70 12.01 5.87 4.77
CA TYR A 70 12.18 7.21 4.18
C TYR A 70 12.08 7.07 2.67
N GLU A 71 11.12 7.76 2.05
CA GLU A 71 10.80 7.57 0.63
C GLU A 71 10.84 8.89 -0.13
N ILE A 72 11.35 8.81 -1.36
CA ILE A 72 11.24 9.86 -2.38
C ILE A 72 10.59 9.21 -3.58
N GLY A 73 9.61 9.88 -4.19
CA GLY A 73 8.98 9.36 -5.38
C GLY A 73 8.48 10.43 -6.34
N VAL A 74 8.30 10.00 -7.58
CA VAL A 74 7.75 10.77 -8.68
C VAL A 74 6.40 10.19 -9.09
N ASN A 75 5.44 11.06 -9.39
CA ASN A 75 4.07 10.72 -9.71
C ASN A 75 3.65 11.39 -11.01
N PHE A 76 3.01 10.63 -11.89
CA PHE A 76 2.52 11.12 -13.18
C PHE A 76 1.02 10.89 -13.28
N ASN A 77 0.27 11.89 -13.71
CA ASN A 77 -1.10 11.65 -14.14
C ASN A 77 -1.08 10.90 -15.47
N THR A 78 -1.87 9.84 -15.57
CA THR A 78 -2.09 9.20 -16.87
C THR A 78 -3.24 9.91 -17.61
N PRO A 79 -3.42 9.67 -18.92
CA PRO A 79 -4.60 10.15 -19.64
C PRO A 79 -5.92 9.51 -19.17
N LEU A 80 -5.88 8.46 -18.34
CA LEU A 80 -7.07 7.76 -17.85
C LEU A 80 -7.69 8.52 -16.68
N GLN A 81 -8.77 9.23 -16.99
CA GLN A 81 -9.56 10.00 -16.03
C GLN A 81 -11.05 9.93 -16.37
N TYR A 82 -11.90 9.97 -15.35
CA TYR A 82 -13.35 9.90 -15.48
C TYR A 82 -14.02 10.81 -14.45
N GLY A 83 -15.06 11.54 -14.85
CA GLY A 83 -15.82 12.42 -13.97
C GLY A 83 -15.74 13.90 -14.36
N ASN A 84 -15.99 14.78 -13.39
CA ASN A 84 -16.05 16.22 -13.57
C ASN A 84 -14.74 16.89 -13.11
N PRO A 85 -13.97 17.52 -14.02
CA PRO A 85 -12.73 18.21 -13.68
C PRO A 85 -12.83 19.34 -12.65
N GLN A 86 -14.02 19.94 -12.50
CA GLN A 86 -14.32 20.99 -11.54
C GLN A 86 -15.07 20.45 -10.31
N GLY A 87 -15.20 19.14 -10.18
CA GLY A 87 -15.91 18.47 -9.08
C GLY A 87 -15.27 17.13 -8.75
N TRP A 88 -16.07 16.06 -8.70
CA TRP A 88 -15.55 14.72 -8.45
C TRP A 88 -14.83 14.17 -9.68
N LEU A 89 -13.56 13.83 -9.50
CA LEU A 89 -12.69 13.32 -10.55
C LEU A 89 -12.00 12.04 -10.08
N LEU A 90 -12.12 10.99 -10.87
CA LEU A 90 -11.35 9.75 -10.75
C LEU A 90 -10.18 9.82 -11.73
N ARG A 91 -8.97 9.51 -11.27
CA ARG A 91 -7.76 9.49 -12.08
C ARG A 91 -6.91 8.26 -11.79
N LEU A 92 -6.27 7.75 -12.82
CA LEU A 92 -5.17 6.81 -12.68
C LEU A 92 -3.83 7.56 -12.76
N GLN A 93 -2.97 7.30 -11.80
CA GLN A 93 -1.61 7.84 -11.72
C GLN A 93 -0.60 6.70 -11.77
N ALA A 94 0.62 7.00 -12.19
CA ALA A 94 1.76 6.11 -12.07
C ALA A 94 2.76 6.73 -11.09
N GLU A 95 3.15 5.96 -10.06
CA GLU A 95 4.17 6.34 -9.09
C GLU A 95 5.42 5.48 -9.28
N PHE A 96 6.58 6.11 -9.24
CA PHE A 96 7.87 5.44 -9.08
C PHE A 96 8.54 5.96 -7.82
N ASN A 97 9.11 5.08 -7.00
CA ASN A 97 9.70 5.47 -5.73
C ASN A 97 11.01 4.74 -5.45
N VAL A 98 11.84 5.40 -4.63
CA VAL A 98 12.99 4.80 -3.95
C VAL A 98 12.80 5.05 -2.46
N ALA A 99 13.01 4.04 -1.64
CA ALA A 99 12.94 4.19 -0.19
C ALA A 99 14.09 3.49 0.52
N GLY A 100 14.58 4.10 1.59
CA GLY A 100 15.49 3.49 2.55
C GLY A 100 14.71 2.96 3.75
N TRP A 101 14.98 1.72 4.14
CA TRP A 101 14.46 1.12 5.36
C TRP A 101 15.58 1.09 6.40
N ASP A 102 15.32 1.75 7.52
CA ASP A 102 16.18 1.82 8.70
C ASP A 102 15.63 0.83 9.74
N ALA A 103 16.29 -0.32 9.85
CA ALA A 103 15.91 -1.42 10.72
C ALA A 103 16.47 -1.19 12.12
N ARG A 104 15.61 -1.14 13.14
CA ARG A 104 15.99 -0.75 14.50
C ARG A 104 15.70 -1.80 15.56
N GLY A 105 14.99 -2.88 15.18
CA GLY A 105 14.68 -4.01 16.04
C GLY A 105 15.10 -5.35 15.45
N GLY A 106 15.01 -6.38 16.29
CA GLY A 106 15.41 -7.75 15.95
C GLY A 106 16.91 -8.01 16.14
N THR A 107 17.30 -9.26 15.93
CA THR A 107 18.70 -9.69 15.99
C THR A 107 19.38 -9.37 14.66
N ASN A 108 20.60 -8.81 14.73
CA ASN A 108 21.39 -8.40 13.55
C ASN A 108 20.61 -7.51 12.58
N PRO A 109 20.16 -6.30 12.99
CA PRO A 109 19.37 -5.43 12.13
C PRO A 109 20.17 -4.99 10.89
N GLN A 110 19.50 -4.96 9.74
CA GLN A 110 20.07 -4.64 8.44
C GLN A 110 19.20 -3.64 7.69
N ASN A 111 19.81 -2.54 7.26
CA ASN A 111 19.16 -1.52 6.45
C ASN A 111 19.10 -1.97 4.99
N LEU A 112 18.03 -1.57 4.29
CA LEU A 112 17.85 -1.91 2.88
C LEU A 112 17.32 -0.75 2.06
N PHE A 113 17.44 -0.88 0.74
CA PHE A 113 16.75 -0.01 -0.20
C PHE A 113 15.63 -0.78 -0.92
N GLU A 114 14.54 -0.05 -1.17
CA GLU A 114 13.36 -0.47 -1.92
C GLU A 114 13.25 0.39 -3.18
N PHE A 115 12.99 -0.25 -4.31
CA PHE A 115 12.63 0.41 -5.57
C PHE A 115 11.21 -0.03 -5.94
N GLY A 116 10.36 0.92 -6.33
CA GLY A 116 8.94 0.65 -6.53
C GLY A 116 8.32 1.31 -7.75
N ILE A 117 7.28 0.65 -8.25
CA ILE A 117 6.35 1.16 -9.25
C ILE A 117 4.92 0.83 -8.80
N SER A 118 4.01 1.79 -8.90
CA SER A 118 2.62 1.59 -8.48
C SER A 118 1.63 2.32 -9.40
N PRO A 119 0.59 1.64 -9.91
CA PRO A 119 -0.59 2.32 -10.44
C PRO A 119 -1.45 2.79 -9.25
N ILE A 120 -1.71 4.09 -9.15
CA ILE A 120 -2.52 4.68 -8.09
C ILE A 120 -3.87 5.09 -8.67
N LEU A 121 -4.94 4.45 -8.21
CA LEU A 121 -6.29 4.92 -8.46
C LEU A 121 -6.61 6.00 -7.42
N ARG A 122 -6.95 7.20 -7.89
CA ARG A 122 -7.22 8.35 -7.05
C ARG A 122 -8.60 8.93 -7.34
N VAL A 123 -9.39 9.11 -6.30
CA VAL A 123 -10.63 9.90 -6.34
C VAL A 123 -10.43 11.19 -5.58
N GLU A 124 -10.80 12.31 -6.17
CA GLU A 124 -10.61 13.63 -5.59
C GLU A 124 -11.77 14.56 -5.88
N LYS A 125 -11.98 15.55 -5.00
CA LYS A 125 -13.04 16.56 -5.15
C LYS A 125 -12.42 17.93 -5.42
N ARG A 126 -12.43 18.33 -6.69
CA ARG A 126 -11.98 19.64 -7.19
C ARG A 126 -13.07 20.71 -7.04
N GLY A 127 -12.71 21.96 -7.39
CA GLY A 127 -13.63 23.10 -7.38
C GLY A 127 -13.56 24.00 -6.15
N GLY A 128 -12.61 23.75 -5.24
CA GLY A 128 -12.38 24.56 -4.04
C GLY A 128 -10.89 24.77 -3.77
N TYR A 129 -10.58 25.54 -2.72
CA TYR A 129 -9.20 25.76 -2.27
C TYR A 129 -8.57 24.51 -1.64
N PHE A 130 -9.40 23.65 -1.04
CA PHE A 130 -9.00 22.35 -0.49
C PHE A 130 -9.56 21.26 -1.39
N VAL A 131 -8.69 20.38 -1.87
CA VAL A 131 -9.03 19.26 -2.75
C VAL A 131 -8.79 17.97 -1.99
N PRO A 132 -9.77 17.46 -1.21
CA PRO A 132 -9.62 16.20 -0.53
C PRO A 132 -9.58 15.05 -1.55
N PHE A 133 -8.81 14.01 -1.23
CA PHE A 133 -8.68 12.84 -2.07
C PHE A 133 -8.52 11.55 -1.26
N ALA A 134 -8.81 10.43 -1.92
CA ALA A 134 -8.49 9.08 -1.47
C ALA A 134 -7.79 8.31 -2.59
N GLU A 135 -6.85 7.46 -2.21
CA GLU A 135 -5.96 6.73 -3.11
C GLU A 135 -5.94 5.23 -2.77
N ALA A 136 -5.83 4.38 -3.78
CA ALA A 136 -5.63 2.94 -3.64
C ALA A 136 -4.67 2.44 -4.72
N SER A 137 -3.81 1.47 -4.38
CA SER A 137 -2.89 0.87 -5.36
C SER A 137 -2.54 -0.58 -5.06
N VAL A 138 -2.19 -1.31 -6.12
CA VAL A 138 -1.45 -2.58 -6.04
C VAL A 138 -0.21 -2.43 -6.92
N GLY A 139 0.94 -2.25 -6.27
CA GLY A 139 2.22 -1.99 -6.89
C GLY A 139 3.22 -3.13 -6.72
N LEU A 140 4.39 -2.94 -7.31
CA LEU A 140 5.51 -3.86 -7.24
C LEU A 140 6.68 -3.19 -6.55
N ARG A 141 7.45 -3.97 -5.79
CA ARG A 141 8.66 -3.54 -5.09
C ARG A 141 9.80 -4.53 -5.29
N VAL A 142 11.01 -4.00 -5.35
CA VAL A 142 12.26 -4.77 -5.33
C VAL A 142 13.13 -4.25 -4.20
N LEU A 143 13.48 -5.14 -3.28
CA LEU A 143 14.37 -4.85 -2.16
C LEU A 143 15.81 -5.24 -2.52
N THR A 144 16.81 -4.50 -2.03
CA THR A 144 18.22 -4.85 -2.24
C THR A 144 18.59 -6.20 -1.62
N HIS A 145 17.93 -6.55 -0.51
CA HIS A 145 17.98 -7.88 0.08
C HIS A 145 16.69 -8.20 0.84
N ALA A 146 16.45 -9.49 1.10
CA ALA A 146 15.15 -10.02 1.51
C ALA A 146 14.94 -10.12 3.03
N GLY A 147 15.40 -9.15 3.81
CA GLY A 147 15.20 -9.11 5.27
C GLY A 147 15.78 -7.87 5.92
N THR A 148 15.30 -7.56 7.12
CA THR A 148 15.76 -6.44 7.96
C THR A 148 16.32 -6.91 9.29
N SER A 149 16.10 -8.16 9.67
CA SER A 149 16.70 -8.84 10.83
C SER A 149 16.63 -10.36 10.64
N ASP A 150 17.22 -11.13 11.56
CA ASP A 150 17.15 -12.59 11.53
C ASP A 150 15.71 -13.12 11.65
N GLU A 151 14.86 -12.41 12.41
CA GLU A 151 13.45 -12.73 12.59
C GLU A 151 12.56 -12.13 11.48
N HIS A 152 12.93 -10.99 10.90
CA HIS A 152 12.16 -10.31 9.86
C HIS A 152 12.76 -10.57 8.47
N ARG A 153 12.42 -11.74 7.93
CA ARG A 153 12.87 -12.20 6.60
C ARG A 153 11.71 -12.23 5.62
N MET A 154 11.80 -11.45 4.55
CA MET A 154 10.77 -11.27 3.52
C MET A 154 10.75 -12.39 2.46
N GLY A 155 11.65 -13.38 2.58
CA GLY A 155 11.75 -14.55 1.70
C GLY A 155 12.39 -14.26 0.32
N SER A 156 11.91 -13.23 -0.36
CA SER A 156 12.34 -12.77 -1.69
C SER A 156 12.68 -11.28 -1.72
N ALA A 157 13.48 -10.86 -2.69
CA ALA A 157 13.71 -9.43 -2.96
C ALA A 157 12.48 -8.78 -3.62
N PHE A 158 11.80 -9.52 -4.50
CA PHE A 158 10.56 -9.07 -5.14
C PHE A 158 9.39 -9.17 -4.17
N GLN A 159 8.57 -8.11 -4.10
CA GLN A 159 7.41 -7.99 -3.23
C GLN A 159 6.27 -7.28 -3.98
N PHE A 160 5.03 -7.57 -3.60
CA PHE A 160 3.85 -6.76 -3.93
C PHE A 160 3.67 -5.67 -2.88
N SER A 161 3.06 -4.56 -3.25
CA SER A 161 2.72 -3.46 -2.34
C SER A 161 1.27 -3.03 -2.52
N ASP A 162 0.44 -3.33 -1.53
CA ASP A 162 -0.93 -2.85 -1.47
C ASP A 162 -0.96 -1.56 -0.66
N MET A 163 -1.70 -0.55 -1.14
CA MET A 163 -1.79 0.75 -0.47
C MET A 163 -3.22 1.26 -0.44
N LEU A 164 -3.58 1.89 0.68
CA LEU A 164 -4.74 2.77 0.79
C LEU A 164 -4.29 4.09 1.42
N GLY A 165 -4.77 5.21 0.90
CA GLY A 165 -4.36 6.53 1.34
C GLY A 165 -5.46 7.57 1.27
N VAL A 166 -5.28 8.64 2.02
CA VAL A 166 -6.13 9.83 2.04
C VAL A 166 -5.27 11.07 2.15
N GLY A 167 -5.77 12.19 1.67
CA GLY A 167 -5.06 13.44 1.80
C GLY A 167 -5.85 14.63 1.30
N VAL A 168 -5.16 15.76 1.24
CA VAL A 168 -5.73 17.02 0.77
C VAL A 168 -4.69 17.81 -0.01
N GLY A 169 -5.09 18.29 -1.18
CA GLY A 169 -4.37 19.28 -1.96
C GLY A 169 -4.81 20.71 -1.58
N PHE A 170 -3.88 21.65 -1.68
CA PHE A 170 -4.08 23.05 -1.32
C PHE A 170 -3.92 23.98 -2.51
N GLY A 171 -4.71 25.05 -2.53
CA GLY A 171 -4.71 26.05 -3.58
C GLY A 171 -5.61 25.66 -4.76
N LYS A 172 -5.85 26.63 -5.65
CA LYS A 172 -6.75 26.46 -6.81
C LYS A 172 -6.35 25.29 -7.72
N ASN A 173 -5.05 25.00 -7.80
CA ASN A 173 -4.51 23.95 -8.67
C ASN A 173 -4.15 22.67 -7.91
N ALA A 174 -4.30 22.67 -6.57
CA ALA A 174 -3.89 21.56 -5.70
C ALA A 174 -2.43 21.12 -5.94
N ASN A 175 -1.51 22.08 -6.12
CA ASN A 175 -0.12 21.80 -6.44
C ASN A 175 0.67 21.27 -5.22
N THR A 176 0.30 21.68 -4.02
CA THR A 176 0.86 21.15 -2.77
C THR A 176 -0.15 20.22 -2.14
N GLU A 177 0.26 19.00 -1.81
CA GLU A 177 -0.59 17.98 -1.22
C GLU A 177 0.08 17.45 0.04
N VAL A 178 -0.74 17.15 1.05
CA VAL A 178 -0.33 16.34 2.20
C VAL A 178 -1.20 15.11 2.26
N GLY A 179 -0.62 13.97 2.59
CA GLY A 179 -1.34 12.72 2.62
C GLY A 179 -0.79 11.76 3.67
N PHE A 180 -1.62 10.78 3.97
CA PHE A 180 -1.30 9.64 4.81
C PHE A 180 -1.74 8.37 4.09
N ARG A 181 -0.90 7.34 4.13
CA ARG A 181 -1.18 6.05 3.51
C ARG A 181 -0.73 4.90 4.39
N PHE A 182 -1.52 3.83 4.36
CA PHE A 182 -1.13 2.51 4.81
C PHE A 182 -0.57 1.74 3.61
N GLN A 183 0.55 1.04 3.81
CA GLN A 183 1.21 0.21 2.80
C GLN A 183 1.54 -1.16 3.37
N HIS A 184 0.97 -2.22 2.80
CA HIS A 184 1.33 -3.59 3.09
C HIS A 184 2.27 -4.12 2.00
N ILE A 185 3.45 -4.60 2.38
CA ILE A 185 4.46 -5.13 1.46
C ILE A 185 4.69 -6.61 1.79
N SER A 186 4.49 -7.50 0.82
CA SER A 186 4.72 -8.94 1.00
C SER A 186 4.91 -9.67 -0.34
N ASN A 187 5.42 -10.90 -0.32
CA ASN A 187 5.68 -11.66 -1.55
C ASN A 187 4.51 -12.55 -1.99
N ALA A 188 3.32 -12.35 -1.40
CA ALA A 188 2.12 -13.15 -1.62
C ALA A 188 2.25 -14.66 -1.34
N GLY A 189 3.33 -15.14 -0.72
CA GLY A 189 3.60 -16.56 -0.46
C GLY A 189 4.49 -17.22 -1.52
N ILE A 190 5.16 -16.45 -2.38
CA ILE A 190 6.11 -17.00 -3.39
C ILE A 190 7.26 -17.74 -2.71
N LYS A 191 7.74 -17.24 -1.56
CA LYS A 191 8.83 -17.85 -0.80
C LYS A 191 8.69 -17.57 0.69
N GLU A 192 8.76 -18.63 1.50
CA GLU A 192 8.74 -18.52 2.96
C GLU A 192 10.16 -18.32 3.54
N PRO A 193 10.28 -17.70 4.73
CA PRO A 193 9.21 -17.02 5.47
C PRO A 193 8.75 -15.73 4.76
N ASN A 194 7.49 -15.33 4.96
CA ASN A 194 6.92 -14.07 4.45
C ASN A 194 6.02 -13.39 5.50
N PRO A 195 6.58 -12.77 6.55
CA PRO A 195 5.81 -12.01 7.54
C PRO A 195 5.22 -10.72 6.96
N GLY A 196 5.79 -10.22 5.85
CA GLY A 196 5.47 -8.94 5.24
C GLY A 196 5.93 -7.76 6.11
N SER A 197 5.60 -6.54 5.66
CA SER A 197 5.80 -5.29 6.40
C SER A 197 4.59 -4.38 6.23
N ASN A 198 4.24 -3.66 7.29
CA ASN A 198 3.10 -2.73 7.29
C ASN A 198 3.58 -1.33 7.64
N PHE A 199 3.58 -0.41 6.67
CA PHE A 199 3.99 0.96 6.88
C PHE A 199 2.79 1.90 7.02
N TYR A 200 2.83 2.71 8.07
CA TYR A 200 1.99 3.89 8.24
C TYR A 200 2.80 5.10 7.83
N THR A 201 2.47 5.69 6.68
CA THR A 201 3.32 6.65 5.96
C THR A 201 2.63 7.98 5.79
N GLY A 202 3.23 9.05 6.32
CA GLY A 202 2.86 10.42 6.01
C GLY A 202 3.72 10.97 4.87
N TYR A 203 3.16 11.79 3.99
CA TYR A 203 3.89 12.39 2.87
C TYR A 203 3.47 13.81 2.55
N VAL A 204 4.39 14.55 1.94
CA VAL A 204 4.15 15.84 1.28
C VAL A 204 4.51 15.68 -0.19
N ARG A 205 3.63 16.12 -1.07
CA ARG A 205 3.81 16.04 -2.52
C ARG A 205 3.64 17.43 -3.15
N TYR A 206 4.50 17.74 -4.11
CA TYR A 206 4.43 18.95 -4.92
C TYR A 206 4.31 18.59 -6.39
N ARG A 207 3.35 19.20 -7.10
CA ARG A 207 3.07 19.02 -8.52
C ARG A 207 3.47 20.26 -9.30
N PHE A 208 4.19 20.04 -10.40
CA PHE A 208 4.66 21.08 -11.31
C PHE A 208 3.61 21.40 -12.39
#